data_AF-A0A427AA66-F1
#
_entry.id   AF-A0A427AA66-F1
#
_cell.length_a   1.000
_cell.length_b   1.000
_cell.length_c   1.000
_cell.angle_alpha   90.00
_cell.angle_beta   90.00
_cell.angle_gamma   90.00
#
_symmetry.space_group_name_H-M   'P 1'
#
loop_
_entity.id
_entity.type
_entity.pdbx_description
1 polymer ?
#
loop_
_entity_poly.entity_id
_entity_poly.type
_entity_poly.pdbx_seq_one_letter_code
_entity_poly.pdbx_strand_id
1 'polypeptide(L)'
;MQKRKLLQLELERVQAEIPECKKKSEAAEEIRAQVLKELDRTKIIIEELKLNLEKAQMGEAQAKQDLEVAQMRVKEMEQGISSESSVAAKTRVELAKARHEAAVVELKKVKSELQTLQGEYVSLVSERDFATRQAEDATSGLKEIEMIAEELTLELITTKESLESAHAAHLEAEGRRIGAALAREQDCLTWEKELKHAEEELEQLNQQLLLTKDLKSKLETASAFLLNLKAELAAYMESKLNQESQCIENKLSNDVEETKRTQSITQELSLTRNVLEEAKASIEKAQDEVDCLKVASSSLKSELDKEKACLTNLQQREGMASIAVSSLENELDRTKQDLEVVRAKEKAAREKMVELPKLLQHAAHEADQSKSVAQIAREELSKSKEEADEAKASAITIEIRLHAAMKEIEAARSSERMALVAIKALQESEQAASICGADSPHSVTLPLDEYHNLSKRAHEAEELAHERIAAAIAQIDVAKQSEVKSLERLDDAYGETRDRKEALKVATEKAEKANEGKLGAEQGLRKWRAENEQRRRAGETAKDLVDRPQETFEQPSGPGSSTKEESDAVHSMMDPKSYVPEDNSDNDVPKVKTRKKKKSLVPKIVLFLAREKSQPFK
;
A
#
# COMPACT_ATOMS: atom_id res chain seq x y z
N MET A 1 -32.15 -2.82 16.64
CA MET A 1 -31.65 -4.14 17.10
C MET A 1 -32.12 -5.31 16.23
N GLN A 2 -33.38 -5.78 16.33
CA GLN A 2 -33.83 -7.04 15.72
C GLN A 2 -33.48 -7.22 14.23
N LYS A 3 -33.75 -6.22 13.36
CA LYS A 3 -33.39 -6.28 11.92
C LYS A 3 -31.90 -6.57 11.65
N ARG A 4 -30.99 -6.06 12.50
CA ARG A 4 -29.54 -6.33 12.38
C ARG A 4 -29.19 -7.78 12.77
N LYS A 5 -29.92 -8.39 13.70
CA LYS A 5 -29.78 -9.82 14.02
C LYS A 5 -30.31 -10.71 12.90
N LEU A 6 -31.41 -10.31 12.24
CA LEU A 6 -31.94 -11.04 11.09
C LEU A 6 -30.92 -11.04 9.93
N LEU A 7 -30.43 -9.85 9.53
CA LEU A 7 -29.43 -9.71 8.48
C LEU A 7 -28.12 -10.46 8.79
N GLN A 8 -27.69 -10.50 10.06
CA GLN A 8 -26.53 -11.29 10.49
C GLN A 8 -26.75 -12.80 10.28
N LEU A 9 -27.94 -13.30 10.64
CA LEU A 9 -28.29 -14.71 10.51
C LEU A 9 -28.49 -15.11 9.03
N GLU A 10 -29.03 -14.22 8.20
CA GLU A 10 -29.09 -14.41 6.75
C GLU A 10 -27.70 -14.36 6.09
N LEU A 11 -26.80 -13.51 6.57
CA LEU A 11 -25.40 -13.47 6.12
C LEU A 11 -24.66 -14.77 6.49
N GLU A 12 -24.84 -15.27 7.71
CA GLU A 12 -24.28 -16.56 8.16
C GLU A 12 -24.85 -17.74 7.35
N ARG A 13 -26.15 -17.73 7.03
CA ARG A 13 -26.76 -18.70 6.10
C ARG A 13 -26.11 -18.63 4.71
N VAL A 14 -26.02 -17.45 4.11
CA VAL A 14 -25.44 -17.28 2.76
C VAL A 14 -23.96 -17.67 2.74
N GLN A 15 -23.21 -17.39 3.81
CA GLN A 15 -21.82 -17.85 3.96
C GLN A 15 -21.70 -19.38 4.06
N ALA A 16 -22.72 -20.08 4.57
CA ALA A 16 -22.79 -21.55 4.57
C ALA A 16 -23.26 -22.14 3.22
N GLU A 17 -24.15 -21.45 2.50
CA GLU A 17 -24.67 -21.86 1.18
C GLU A 17 -23.62 -21.69 0.07
N ILE A 18 -22.81 -20.62 0.09
CA ILE A 18 -21.74 -20.37 -0.90
C ILE A 18 -20.81 -21.59 -1.14
N PRO A 19 -20.19 -22.22 -0.13
CA PRO A 19 -19.32 -23.38 -0.35
C PRO A 19 -20.07 -24.65 -0.80
N GLU A 20 -21.38 -24.75 -0.56
CA GLU A 20 -22.18 -25.86 -1.08
C GLU A 20 -22.53 -25.64 -2.56
N CYS A 21 -22.88 -24.41 -2.94
CA CYS A 21 -23.07 -24.02 -4.34
C CYS A 21 -21.78 -24.14 -5.16
N LYS A 22 -20.61 -23.80 -4.59
CA LYS A 22 -19.31 -24.03 -5.23
C LYS A 22 -19.08 -25.51 -5.56
N LYS A 23 -19.23 -26.41 -4.57
CA LYS A 23 -19.11 -27.86 -4.79
C LYS A 23 -20.08 -28.41 -5.83
N LYS A 24 -21.30 -27.88 -5.90
CA LYS A 24 -22.28 -28.25 -6.95
C LYS A 24 -21.86 -27.74 -8.33
N SER A 25 -21.24 -26.56 -8.41
CA SER A 25 -20.66 -26.03 -9.65
C SER A 25 -19.47 -26.86 -10.11
N GLU A 26 -18.53 -27.17 -9.20
CA GLU A 26 -17.34 -28.00 -9.43
C GLU A 26 -17.74 -29.38 -9.98
N ALA A 27 -18.68 -30.07 -9.32
CA ALA A 27 -19.18 -31.37 -9.78
C ALA A 27 -19.93 -31.30 -11.14
N ALA A 28 -20.67 -30.22 -11.40
CA ALA A 28 -21.32 -30.01 -12.69
C ALA A 28 -20.31 -29.72 -13.82
N GLU A 29 -19.21 -29.05 -13.50
CA GLU A 29 -18.10 -28.78 -14.42
C GLU A 29 -17.29 -30.06 -14.73
N GLU A 30 -17.03 -30.91 -13.74
CA GLU A 30 -16.44 -32.24 -13.94
C GLU A 30 -17.30 -33.11 -14.88
N ILE A 31 -18.62 -33.16 -14.65
CA ILE A 31 -19.58 -33.88 -15.50
C ILE A 31 -19.57 -33.29 -16.92
N ARG A 32 -19.60 -31.96 -17.07
CA ARG A 32 -19.51 -31.29 -18.38
C ARG A 32 -18.22 -31.63 -19.11
N ALA A 33 -17.08 -31.64 -18.41
CA ALA A 33 -15.78 -32.00 -18.98
C ALA A 33 -15.71 -33.49 -19.39
N GLN A 34 -16.41 -34.39 -18.70
CA GLN A 34 -16.53 -35.78 -19.11
C GLN A 34 -17.44 -35.94 -20.36
N VAL A 35 -18.60 -35.28 -20.37
CA VAL A 35 -19.52 -35.29 -21.53
C VAL A 35 -18.85 -34.73 -22.78
N LEU A 36 -18.01 -33.69 -22.67
CA LEU A 36 -17.22 -33.18 -23.79
C LEU A 36 -16.22 -34.22 -24.33
N LYS A 37 -15.50 -34.93 -23.44
CA LYS A 37 -14.58 -36.03 -23.84
C LYS A 37 -15.30 -37.19 -24.52
N GLU A 38 -16.54 -37.49 -24.12
CA GLU A 38 -17.38 -38.51 -24.76
C GLU A 38 -17.94 -38.03 -26.10
N LEU A 39 -18.35 -36.77 -26.20
CA LEU A 39 -18.72 -36.12 -27.46
C LEU A 39 -17.58 -36.16 -28.49
N ASP A 40 -16.37 -35.80 -28.09
CA ASP A 40 -15.20 -35.79 -28.99
C ASP A 40 -14.80 -37.20 -29.44
N ARG A 41 -14.89 -38.21 -28.57
CA ARG A 41 -14.77 -39.62 -28.96
C ARG A 41 -15.83 -40.02 -29.99
N THR A 42 -17.08 -39.62 -29.81
CA THR A 42 -18.13 -39.92 -30.80
C THR A 42 -17.95 -39.18 -32.12
N LYS A 43 -17.39 -37.95 -32.14
CA LYS A 43 -17.00 -37.28 -33.40
C LYS A 43 -15.98 -38.10 -34.18
N ILE A 44 -14.90 -38.55 -33.52
CA ILE A 44 -13.85 -39.37 -34.14
C ILE A 44 -14.44 -40.66 -34.75
N ILE A 45 -15.31 -41.35 -34.01
CA ILE A 45 -15.99 -42.56 -34.50
C ILE A 45 -16.92 -42.25 -35.70
N ILE A 46 -17.62 -41.13 -35.69
CA ILE A 46 -18.47 -40.68 -36.81
C ILE A 46 -17.62 -40.35 -38.05
N GLU A 47 -16.45 -39.76 -37.88
CA GLU A 47 -15.51 -39.45 -38.97
C GLU A 47 -14.87 -40.73 -39.56
N GLU A 48 -14.47 -41.68 -38.71
CA GLU A 48 -14.02 -43.00 -39.14
C GLU A 48 -15.10 -43.76 -39.93
N LEU A 49 -16.36 -43.75 -39.44
CA LEU A 49 -17.49 -44.38 -40.11
C LEU A 49 -17.83 -43.71 -41.45
N LYS A 50 -17.73 -42.36 -41.55
CA LYS A 50 -17.87 -41.64 -42.83
C LYS A 50 -16.79 -42.07 -43.83
N LEU A 51 -15.52 -42.09 -43.42
CA LEU A 51 -14.40 -42.48 -44.26
C LEU A 51 -14.53 -43.95 -44.72
N ASN A 52 -15.07 -44.83 -43.88
CA ASN A 52 -15.30 -46.23 -44.25
C ASN A 52 -16.53 -46.41 -45.16
N LEU A 53 -17.56 -45.57 -45.04
CA LEU A 53 -18.68 -45.51 -45.99
C LEU A 53 -18.22 -45.01 -47.37
N GLU A 54 -17.38 -43.97 -47.42
CA GLU A 54 -16.81 -43.42 -48.66
C GLU A 54 -15.95 -44.46 -49.40
N LYS A 55 -15.07 -45.17 -48.68
CA LYS A 55 -14.31 -46.32 -49.22
C LYS A 55 -15.24 -47.41 -49.79
N ALA A 56 -16.32 -47.73 -49.09
CA ALA A 56 -17.29 -48.73 -49.55
C ALA A 56 -18.03 -48.28 -50.83
N GLN A 57 -18.41 -46.99 -50.92
CA GLN A 57 -19.03 -46.40 -52.11
C GLN A 57 -18.08 -46.36 -53.31
N MET A 58 -16.80 -46.04 -53.10
CA MET A 58 -15.78 -46.15 -54.15
C MET A 58 -15.58 -47.61 -54.61
N GLY A 59 -15.57 -48.56 -53.67
CA GLY A 59 -15.51 -50.00 -53.99
C GLY A 59 -16.74 -50.48 -54.80
N GLU A 60 -17.94 -49.99 -54.45
CA GLU A 60 -19.17 -50.27 -55.21
C GLU A 60 -19.12 -49.67 -56.62
N ALA A 61 -18.63 -48.44 -56.76
CA ALA A 61 -18.46 -47.77 -58.05
C ALA A 61 -17.44 -48.50 -58.95
N GLN A 62 -16.32 -48.95 -58.39
CA GLN A 62 -15.34 -49.78 -59.08
C GLN A 62 -15.95 -51.11 -59.52
N ALA A 63 -16.63 -51.83 -58.61
CA ALA A 63 -17.27 -53.10 -58.90
C ALA A 63 -18.37 -52.99 -59.99
N LYS A 64 -19.06 -51.85 -60.07
CA LYS A 64 -20.01 -51.54 -61.16
C LYS A 64 -19.31 -51.37 -62.51
N GLN A 65 -18.17 -50.66 -62.56
CA GLN A 65 -17.38 -50.53 -63.78
C GLN A 65 -16.78 -51.89 -64.22
N ASP A 66 -16.29 -52.68 -63.28
CA ASP A 66 -15.76 -54.03 -63.56
C ASP A 66 -16.86 -54.98 -64.05
N LEU A 67 -18.07 -54.88 -63.50
CA LEU A 67 -19.27 -55.59 -63.99
C LEU A 67 -19.66 -55.15 -65.41
N GLU A 68 -19.62 -53.85 -65.72
CA GLU A 68 -19.89 -53.35 -67.07
C GLU A 68 -18.85 -53.86 -68.08
N VAL A 69 -17.56 -53.80 -67.73
CA VAL A 69 -16.47 -54.38 -68.54
C VAL A 69 -16.64 -55.89 -68.73
N ALA A 70 -17.09 -56.62 -67.70
CA ALA A 70 -17.39 -58.05 -67.81
C ALA A 70 -18.61 -58.31 -68.72
N GLN A 71 -19.68 -57.54 -68.62
CA GLN A 71 -20.84 -57.64 -69.51
C GLN A 71 -20.49 -57.32 -70.97
N MET A 72 -19.62 -56.34 -71.21
CA MET A 72 -19.13 -56.04 -72.55
C MET A 72 -18.27 -57.19 -73.10
N ARG A 73 -17.39 -57.79 -72.30
CA ARG A 73 -16.65 -59.01 -72.70
C ARG A 73 -17.57 -60.20 -73.00
N VAL A 74 -18.67 -60.38 -72.26
CA VAL A 74 -19.67 -61.42 -72.57
C VAL A 74 -20.33 -61.15 -73.92
N LYS A 75 -20.78 -59.91 -74.18
CA LYS A 75 -21.35 -59.52 -75.48
C LYS A 75 -20.36 -59.66 -76.64
N GLU A 76 -19.08 -59.33 -76.43
CA GLU A 76 -18.01 -59.55 -77.41
C GLU A 76 -17.83 -61.05 -77.74
N MET A 77 -17.94 -61.94 -76.75
CA MET A 77 -17.91 -63.40 -76.96
C MET A 77 -19.18 -63.91 -77.65
N GLU A 78 -20.35 -63.39 -77.31
CA GLU A 78 -21.63 -63.71 -77.97
C GLU A 78 -21.68 -63.25 -79.44
N GLN A 79 -20.97 -62.18 -79.80
CA GLN A 79 -20.93 -61.61 -81.15
C GLN A 79 -19.96 -62.32 -82.12
N GLY A 80 -19.16 -63.28 -81.64
CA GLY A 80 -18.59 -64.36 -82.47
C GLY A 80 -17.61 -63.95 -83.58
N ILE A 81 -16.35 -63.74 -83.20
CA ILE A 81 -15.11 -63.64 -84.03
C ILE A 81 -15.34 -63.70 -85.56
N SER A 82 -15.60 -62.56 -86.19
CA SER A 82 -15.44 -62.39 -87.64
C SER A 82 -15.07 -60.95 -88.00
N SER A 83 -13.88 -60.76 -88.57
CA SER A 83 -13.44 -59.53 -89.27
C SER A 83 -13.34 -58.19 -88.51
N GLU A 84 -13.03 -58.15 -87.19
CA GLU A 84 -12.95 -56.86 -86.47
C GLU A 84 -11.76 -56.61 -85.52
N SER A 85 -10.62 -57.29 -85.70
CA SER A 85 -9.41 -57.10 -84.86
C SER A 85 -8.84 -55.68 -84.84
N SER A 86 -9.20 -54.81 -85.79
CA SER A 86 -8.74 -53.41 -85.84
C SER A 86 -9.65 -52.42 -85.11
N VAL A 87 -10.97 -52.60 -85.13
CA VAL A 87 -11.90 -51.60 -84.56
C VAL A 87 -11.92 -51.68 -83.04
N ALA A 88 -12.06 -52.88 -82.47
CA ALA A 88 -12.03 -53.08 -81.03
C ALA A 88 -10.67 -52.69 -80.39
N ALA A 89 -9.56 -52.79 -81.13
CA ALA A 89 -8.26 -52.30 -80.69
C ALA A 89 -8.20 -50.76 -80.71
N LYS A 90 -8.63 -50.14 -81.82
CA LYS A 90 -8.65 -48.67 -81.99
C LYS A 90 -9.55 -47.99 -80.98
N THR A 91 -10.78 -48.47 -80.77
CA THR A 91 -11.70 -47.88 -79.79
C THR A 91 -11.18 -47.99 -78.36
N ARG A 92 -10.43 -49.06 -78.01
CA ARG A 92 -9.75 -49.17 -76.71
C ARG A 92 -8.58 -48.20 -76.57
N VAL A 93 -7.80 -47.97 -77.62
CA VAL A 93 -6.72 -46.97 -77.65
C VAL A 93 -7.28 -45.53 -77.62
N GLU A 94 -8.37 -45.26 -78.33
CA GLU A 94 -9.08 -43.97 -78.34
C GLU A 94 -9.71 -43.69 -76.97
N LEU A 95 -10.34 -44.68 -76.34
CA LEU A 95 -10.87 -44.58 -74.98
C LEU A 95 -9.77 -44.38 -73.94
N ALA A 96 -8.60 -45.00 -74.11
CA ALA A 96 -7.43 -44.78 -73.24
C ALA A 96 -6.85 -43.36 -73.42
N LYS A 97 -6.78 -42.85 -74.66
CA LYS A 97 -6.39 -41.46 -74.96
C LYS A 97 -7.38 -40.46 -74.35
N ALA A 98 -8.68 -40.66 -74.54
CA ALA A 98 -9.73 -39.80 -73.97
C ALA A 98 -9.68 -39.78 -72.42
N ARG A 99 -9.41 -40.93 -71.78
CA ARG A 99 -9.19 -40.99 -70.32
C ARG A 99 -7.93 -40.25 -69.87
N HIS A 100 -6.82 -40.36 -70.62
CA HIS A 100 -5.61 -39.60 -70.34
C HIS A 100 -5.83 -38.09 -70.51
N GLU A 101 -6.49 -37.67 -71.59
CA GLU A 101 -6.79 -36.26 -71.87
C GLU A 101 -7.73 -35.66 -70.82
N ALA A 102 -8.78 -36.38 -70.41
CA ALA A 102 -9.63 -35.98 -69.29
C ALA A 102 -8.86 -35.85 -67.96
N ALA A 103 -7.98 -36.81 -67.64
CA ALA A 103 -7.14 -36.76 -66.44
C ALA A 103 -6.16 -35.57 -66.47
N VAL A 104 -5.61 -35.22 -67.64
CA VAL A 104 -4.74 -34.05 -67.83
C VAL A 104 -5.51 -32.74 -67.70
N VAL A 105 -6.77 -32.67 -68.17
CA VAL A 105 -7.65 -31.51 -67.99
C VAL A 105 -7.97 -31.28 -66.52
N GLU A 106 -8.38 -32.32 -65.78
CA GLU A 106 -8.65 -32.20 -64.35
C GLU A 106 -7.38 -31.89 -63.54
N LEU A 107 -6.25 -32.55 -63.84
CA LEU A 107 -4.96 -32.22 -63.21
C LEU A 107 -4.58 -30.75 -63.43
N LYS A 108 -4.84 -30.20 -64.62
CA LYS A 108 -4.61 -28.78 -64.92
C LYS A 108 -5.54 -27.86 -64.12
N LYS A 109 -6.82 -28.22 -63.99
CA LYS A 109 -7.83 -27.49 -63.20
C LYS A 109 -7.48 -27.48 -61.71
N VAL A 110 -7.29 -28.64 -61.08
CA VAL A 110 -6.95 -28.74 -59.65
C VAL A 110 -5.60 -28.06 -59.36
N LYS A 111 -4.64 -28.08 -60.31
CA LYS A 111 -3.39 -27.30 -60.18
C LYS A 111 -3.63 -25.79 -60.18
N SER A 112 -4.55 -25.26 -60.99
CA SER A 112 -4.90 -23.82 -60.93
C SER A 112 -5.65 -23.46 -59.64
N GLU A 113 -6.54 -24.32 -59.17
CA GLU A 113 -7.29 -24.12 -57.91
C GLU A 113 -6.36 -24.20 -56.68
N LEU A 114 -5.35 -25.07 -56.70
CA LEU A 114 -4.27 -25.08 -55.71
C LEU A 114 -3.48 -23.76 -55.73
N GLN A 115 -3.18 -23.21 -56.91
CA GLN A 115 -2.41 -21.98 -57.04
C GLN A 115 -3.18 -20.75 -56.53
N THR A 116 -4.50 -20.67 -56.73
CA THR A 116 -5.33 -19.61 -56.13
C THR A 116 -5.41 -19.78 -54.61
N LEU A 117 -5.63 -21.00 -54.12
CA LEU A 117 -5.75 -21.29 -52.69
C LEU A 117 -4.42 -21.05 -51.92
N GLN A 118 -3.26 -21.24 -52.56
CA GLN A 118 -1.96 -20.82 -52.02
C GLN A 118 -1.84 -19.30 -51.89
N GLY A 119 -2.38 -18.55 -52.85
CA GLY A 119 -2.46 -17.08 -52.77
C GLY A 119 -3.35 -16.63 -51.61
N GLU A 120 -4.56 -17.17 -51.52
CA GLU A 120 -5.51 -16.93 -50.42
C GLU A 120 -4.88 -17.21 -49.05
N TYR A 121 -4.20 -18.36 -48.90
CA TYR A 121 -3.50 -18.72 -47.67
C TYR A 121 -2.39 -17.72 -47.29
N VAL A 122 -1.56 -17.29 -48.24
CA VAL A 122 -0.47 -16.33 -47.97
C VAL A 122 -1.02 -14.96 -47.57
N SER A 123 -2.08 -14.48 -48.24
CA SER A 123 -2.76 -13.24 -47.86
C SER A 123 -3.32 -13.33 -46.44
N LEU A 124 -4.07 -14.39 -46.12
CA LEU A 124 -4.73 -14.55 -44.83
C LEU A 124 -3.74 -14.80 -43.67
N VAL A 125 -2.60 -15.46 -43.94
CA VAL A 125 -1.48 -15.54 -42.98
C VAL A 125 -0.88 -14.15 -42.71
N SER A 126 -0.73 -13.31 -43.73
CA SER A 126 -0.21 -11.94 -43.53
C SER A 126 -1.19 -11.03 -42.77
N GLU A 127 -2.49 -11.23 -42.95
CA GLU A 127 -3.56 -10.55 -42.22
C GLU A 127 -3.63 -10.99 -40.76
N ARG A 128 -3.56 -12.31 -40.49
CA ARG A 128 -3.42 -12.88 -39.14
C ARG A 128 -2.20 -12.31 -38.42
N ASP A 129 -1.05 -12.22 -39.09
CA ASP A 129 0.19 -11.73 -38.47
C ASP A 129 0.14 -10.21 -38.22
N PHE A 130 -0.59 -9.45 -39.03
CA PHE A 130 -0.87 -8.04 -38.77
C PHE A 130 -1.81 -7.86 -37.55
N ALA A 131 -2.94 -8.58 -37.53
CA ALA A 131 -3.89 -8.54 -36.41
C ALA A 131 -3.26 -9.02 -35.10
N THR A 132 -2.36 -10.01 -35.15
CA THR A 132 -1.62 -10.49 -33.97
C THR A 132 -0.72 -9.38 -33.40
N ARG A 133 0.04 -8.66 -34.23
CA ARG A 133 0.87 -7.52 -33.78
C ARG A 133 0.00 -6.40 -33.22
N GLN A 134 -1.11 -6.07 -33.87
CA GLN A 134 -2.04 -5.05 -33.39
C GLN A 134 -2.64 -5.41 -32.01
N ALA A 135 -2.95 -6.69 -31.79
CA ALA A 135 -3.38 -7.19 -30.48
C ALA A 135 -2.24 -7.17 -29.44
N GLU A 136 -0.99 -7.48 -29.83
CA GLU A 136 0.19 -7.35 -28.97
C GLU A 136 0.40 -5.88 -28.52
N ASP A 137 0.39 -4.93 -29.46
CA ASP A 137 0.50 -3.49 -29.22
C ASP A 137 -0.65 -2.97 -28.34
N ALA A 138 -1.87 -3.45 -28.54
CA ALA A 138 -2.99 -3.14 -27.65
C ALA A 138 -2.79 -3.71 -26.22
N THR A 139 -2.12 -4.85 -26.07
CA THR A 139 -1.78 -5.39 -24.73
C THR A 139 -0.57 -4.75 -24.06
N SER A 140 0.35 -4.11 -24.79
CA SER A 140 1.40 -3.30 -24.17
C SER A 140 0.82 -1.98 -23.66
N GLY A 141 0.05 -1.26 -24.49
CA GLY A 141 -0.67 -0.06 -24.06
C GLY A 141 -1.60 -0.29 -22.86
N LEU A 142 -2.30 -1.43 -22.81
CA LEU A 142 -3.13 -1.79 -21.65
C LEU A 142 -2.30 -1.97 -20.36
N LYS A 143 -1.07 -2.51 -20.43
CA LYS A 143 -0.17 -2.67 -19.27
C LYS A 143 0.40 -1.33 -18.79
N GLU A 144 0.67 -0.40 -19.71
CA GLU A 144 1.09 0.96 -19.35
C GLU A 144 -0.04 1.70 -18.60
N ILE A 145 -1.28 1.58 -19.08
CA ILE A 145 -2.48 2.11 -18.40
C ILE A 145 -2.70 1.41 -17.04
N GLU A 146 -2.47 0.11 -16.94
CA GLU A 146 -2.56 -0.66 -15.68
C GLU A 146 -1.52 -0.18 -14.65
N MET A 147 -0.26 0.00 -15.06
CA MET A 147 0.81 0.55 -14.21
C MET A 147 0.51 1.97 -13.72
N ILE A 148 0.01 2.85 -14.60
CA ILE A 148 -0.39 4.22 -14.23
C ILE A 148 -1.57 4.20 -13.22
N ALA A 149 -2.53 3.27 -13.39
CA ALA A 149 -3.63 3.11 -12.46
C ALA A 149 -3.18 2.58 -11.08
N GLU A 150 -2.16 1.71 -11.03
CA GLU A 150 -1.53 1.28 -9.77
C GLU A 150 -0.79 2.44 -9.08
N GLU A 151 -0.02 3.24 -9.84
CA GLU A 151 0.70 4.41 -9.31
C GLU A 151 -0.25 5.45 -8.73
N LEU A 152 -1.29 5.86 -9.46
CA LEU A 152 -2.34 6.76 -8.98
C LEU A 152 -3.10 6.20 -7.77
N THR A 153 -3.23 4.87 -7.65
CA THR A 153 -3.83 4.24 -6.47
C THR A 153 -2.92 4.35 -5.24
N LEU A 154 -1.60 4.26 -5.40
CA LEU A 154 -0.63 4.49 -4.32
C LEU A 154 -0.58 5.97 -3.90
N GLU A 155 -0.67 6.90 -4.85
CA GLU A 155 -0.82 8.33 -4.54
C GLU A 155 -2.12 8.62 -3.78
N LEU A 156 -3.25 8.03 -4.19
CA LEU A 156 -4.53 8.16 -3.49
C LEU A 156 -4.48 7.62 -2.05
N ILE A 157 -3.80 6.49 -1.82
CA ILE A 157 -3.62 5.92 -0.47
C ILE A 157 -2.74 6.82 0.39
N THR A 158 -1.56 7.22 -0.10
CA THR A 158 -0.60 8.03 0.68
C THR A 158 -1.13 9.45 0.96
N THR A 159 -1.82 10.09 0.02
CA THR A 159 -2.49 11.38 0.25
C THR A 159 -3.62 11.25 1.27
N LYS A 160 -4.43 10.18 1.20
CA LYS A 160 -5.45 9.88 2.22
C LYS A 160 -4.86 9.65 3.61
N GLU A 161 -3.79 8.86 3.75
CA GLU A 161 -3.10 8.65 5.03
C GLU A 161 -2.54 9.95 5.59
N SER A 162 -2.02 10.84 4.74
CA SER A 162 -1.56 12.18 5.15
C SER A 162 -2.72 13.06 5.66
N LEU A 163 -3.90 12.96 5.05
CA LEU A 163 -5.12 13.68 5.46
C LEU A 163 -5.68 13.15 6.78
N GLU A 164 -5.74 11.83 6.96
CA GLU A 164 -6.18 11.21 8.22
C GLU A 164 -5.22 11.55 9.37
N SER A 165 -3.91 11.58 9.11
CA SER A 165 -2.88 12.06 10.05
C SER A 165 -3.07 13.54 10.42
N ALA A 166 -3.28 14.41 9.43
CA ALA A 166 -3.55 15.84 9.66
C ALA A 166 -4.85 16.08 10.46
N HIS A 167 -5.91 15.30 10.20
CA HIS A 167 -7.15 15.32 10.98
C HIS A 167 -6.92 14.89 12.43
N ALA A 168 -6.12 13.84 12.67
CA ALA A 168 -5.78 13.40 14.02
C ALA A 168 -4.99 14.49 14.79
N ALA A 169 -4.00 15.11 14.15
CA ALA A 169 -3.22 16.20 14.73
C ALA A 169 -4.08 17.44 15.04
N HIS A 170 -5.06 17.77 14.18
CA HIS A 170 -6.03 18.84 14.42
C HIS A 170 -6.91 18.54 15.65
N LEU A 171 -7.45 17.32 15.76
CA LEU A 171 -8.27 16.91 16.91
C LEU A 171 -7.47 16.91 18.22
N GLU A 172 -6.21 16.52 18.19
CA GLU A 172 -5.31 16.59 19.35
C GLU A 172 -4.97 18.04 19.75
N ALA A 173 -4.75 18.92 18.77
CA ALA A 173 -4.54 20.35 19.00
C ALA A 173 -5.79 21.04 19.58
N GLU A 174 -6.99 20.67 19.10
CA GLU A 174 -8.27 21.16 19.62
C GLU A 174 -8.52 20.65 21.05
N GLY A 175 -8.19 19.39 21.34
CA GLY A 175 -8.21 18.84 22.70
C GLY A 175 -7.27 19.61 23.65
N ARG A 176 -6.04 19.91 23.21
CA ARG A 176 -5.11 20.79 23.95
C ARG A 176 -5.67 22.19 24.15
N ARG A 177 -6.31 22.79 23.14
CA ARG A 177 -6.94 24.12 23.23
C ARG A 177 -8.05 24.15 24.27
N ILE A 178 -8.91 23.13 24.29
CA ILE A 178 -10.01 23.00 25.26
C ILE A 178 -9.46 22.79 26.68
N GLY A 179 -8.48 21.89 26.87
CA GLY A 179 -7.83 21.69 28.16
C GLY A 179 -7.18 22.96 28.72
N ALA A 180 -6.49 23.73 27.87
CA ALA A 180 -5.89 25.01 28.24
C ALA A 180 -6.92 26.14 28.44
N ALA A 181 -8.16 26.01 27.95
CA ALA A 181 -9.24 26.93 28.28
C ALA A 181 -9.83 26.61 29.65
N LEU A 182 -10.14 25.34 29.93
CA LEU A 182 -10.67 24.87 31.21
C LEU A 182 -9.70 25.13 32.38
N ALA A 183 -8.38 24.99 32.15
CA ALA A 183 -7.37 25.35 33.15
C ALA A 183 -7.46 26.84 33.53
N ARG A 184 -7.47 27.74 32.55
CA ARG A 184 -7.61 29.19 32.79
C ARG A 184 -8.93 29.56 33.46
N GLU A 185 -10.03 28.89 33.11
CA GLU A 185 -11.33 29.09 33.75
C GLU A 185 -11.28 28.67 35.24
N GLN A 186 -10.60 27.56 35.55
CA GLN A 186 -10.36 27.11 36.93
C GLN A 186 -9.42 28.04 37.70
N ASP A 187 -8.41 28.61 37.05
CA ASP A 187 -7.52 29.63 37.65
C ASP A 187 -8.31 30.92 37.95
N CYS A 188 -9.09 31.42 37.00
CA CYS A 188 -9.98 32.58 37.21
C CYS A 188 -10.99 32.36 38.35
N LEU A 189 -11.61 31.17 38.43
CA LEU A 189 -12.51 30.77 39.54
C LEU A 189 -11.78 30.57 40.88
N THR A 190 -10.45 30.60 40.90
CA THR A 190 -9.63 30.57 42.12
C THR A 190 -9.27 31.99 42.53
N TRP A 191 -8.76 32.80 41.60
CA TRP A 191 -8.51 34.23 41.79
C TRP A 191 -9.78 35.01 42.18
N GLU A 192 -10.96 34.66 41.68
CA GLU A 192 -12.24 35.29 42.09
C GLU A 192 -12.57 35.04 43.57
N LYS A 193 -12.15 33.91 44.14
CA LYS A 193 -12.35 33.59 45.57
C LYS A 193 -11.32 34.30 46.43
N GLU A 194 -10.06 34.31 45.99
CA GLU A 194 -8.96 35.02 46.66
C GLU A 194 -9.23 36.54 46.69
N LEU A 195 -9.74 37.10 45.59
CA LEU A 195 -10.16 38.50 45.51
C LEU A 195 -11.29 38.81 46.52
N LYS A 196 -12.37 38.01 46.53
CA LYS A 196 -13.48 38.22 47.48
C LYS A 196 -13.04 38.09 48.93
N HIS A 197 -12.12 37.18 49.24
CA HIS A 197 -11.58 37.06 50.58
C HIS A 197 -10.75 38.31 50.97
N ALA A 198 -9.94 38.84 50.06
CA ALA A 198 -9.21 40.09 50.28
C ALA A 198 -10.14 41.32 50.39
N GLU A 199 -11.27 41.34 49.66
CA GLU A 199 -12.32 42.35 49.80
C GLU A 199 -12.99 42.26 51.20
N GLU A 200 -13.31 41.05 51.68
CA GLU A 200 -13.84 40.81 53.03
C GLU A 200 -12.86 41.21 54.15
N GLU A 201 -11.55 40.99 53.98
CA GLU A 201 -10.53 41.46 54.93
C GLU A 201 -10.38 42.99 54.91
N LEU A 202 -10.45 43.62 53.73
CA LEU A 202 -10.37 45.07 53.57
C LEU A 202 -11.59 45.77 54.19
N GLU A 203 -12.79 45.22 54.01
CA GLU A 203 -14.02 45.69 54.64
C GLU A 203 -13.92 45.63 56.19
N GLN A 204 -13.38 44.53 56.74
CA GLN A 204 -13.11 44.42 58.18
C GLN A 204 -12.07 45.44 58.68
N LEU A 205 -10.98 45.64 57.94
CA LEU A 205 -9.94 46.62 58.28
C LEU A 205 -10.49 48.06 58.24
N ASN A 206 -11.35 48.37 57.27
CA ASN A 206 -12.03 49.66 57.15
C ASN A 206 -12.97 49.92 58.35
N GLN A 207 -13.71 48.91 58.81
CA GLN A 207 -14.53 49.00 60.03
C GLN A 207 -13.65 49.22 61.28
N GLN A 208 -12.51 48.53 61.41
CA GLN A 208 -11.55 48.77 62.50
C GLN A 208 -10.95 50.20 62.44
N LEU A 209 -10.67 50.72 61.25
CA LEU A 209 -10.17 52.08 61.05
C LEU A 209 -11.22 53.14 61.44
N LEU A 210 -12.50 52.90 61.12
CA LEU A 210 -13.63 53.73 61.58
C LEU A 210 -13.74 53.77 63.12
N LEU A 211 -13.68 52.60 63.78
CA LEU A 211 -13.66 52.52 65.25
C LEU A 211 -12.43 53.21 65.84
N THR A 212 -11.25 53.04 65.24
CA THR A 212 -10.00 53.69 65.68
C THR A 212 -10.08 55.22 65.52
N LYS A 213 -10.76 55.71 64.49
CA LYS A 213 -10.99 57.14 64.27
C LYS A 213 -11.94 57.76 65.31
N ASP A 214 -12.99 57.05 65.70
CA ASP A 214 -13.88 57.43 66.80
C ASP A 214 -13.17 57.42 68.16
N LEU A 215 -12.37 56.38 68.44
CA LEU A 215 -11.52 56.34 69.64
C LEU A 215 -10.49 57.48 69.65
N LYS A 216 -9.92 57.83 68.50
CA LYS A 216 -9.00 58.98 68.37
C LYS A 216 -9.71 60.31 68.67
N SER A 217 -10.90 60.57 68.15
CA SER A 217 -11.63 61.82 68.45
C SER A 217 -12.09 61.90 69.91
N LYS A 218 -12.39 60.76 70.54
CA LYS A 218 -12.63 60.64 71.98
C LYS A 218 -11.37 60.93 72.81
N LEU A 219 -10.19 60.49 72.35
CA LEU A 219 -8.91 60.79 72.99
C LEU A 219 -8.53 62.26 72.85
N GLU A 220 -8.75 62.87 71.68
CA GLU A 220 -8.52 64.29 71.41
C GLU A 220 -9.44 65.18 72.27
N THR A 221 -10.74 64.87 72.34
CA THR A 221 -11.68 65.61 73.19
C THR A 221 -11.40 65.44 74.69
N ALA A 222 -11.04 64.24 75.15
CA ALA A 222 -10.61 64.02 76.53
C ALA A 222 -9.32 64.78 76.87
N SER A 223 -8.38 64.88 75.92
CA SER A 223 -7.13 65.63 76.06
C SER A 223 -7.36 67.13 76.11
N ALA A 224 -8.28 67.66 75.28
CA ALA A 224 -8.73 69.06 75.35
C ALA A 224 -9.43 69.37 76.69
N PHE A 225 -10.29 68.47 77.19
CA PHE A 225 -10.92 68.63 78.50
C PHE A 225 -9.90 68.63 79.65
N LEU A 226 -8.87 67.79 79.58
CA LEU A 226 -7.77 67.76 80.55
C LEU A 226 -6.89 69.02 80.50
N LEU A 227 -6.70 69.63 79.32
CA LEU A 227 -6.06 70.94 79.19
C LEU A 227 -6.90 72.06 79.79
N ASN A 228 -8.22 72.07 79.55
CA ASN A 228 -9.13 73.04 80.18
C ASN A 228 -9.14 72.90 81.71
N LEU A 229 -9.23 71.67 82.25
CA LEU A 229 -9.13 71.43 83.69
C LEU A 229 -7.81 71.91 84.29
N LYS A 230 -6.69 71.82 83.57
CA LYS A 230 -5.40 72.39 84.01
C LYS A 230 -5.43 73.93 84.01
N ALA A 231 -6.06 74.55 83.01
CA ALA A 231 -6.23 76.00 82.96
C ALA A 231 -7.18 76.51 84.07
N GLU A 232 -8.29 75.82 84.33
CA GLU A 232 -9.19 76.10 85.46
C GLU A 232 -8.50 75.93 86.81
N LEU A 233 -7.69 74.87 86.98
CA LEU A 233 -6.90 74.67 88.21
C LEU A 233 -5.86 75.79 88.41
N ALA A 234 -5.19 76.23 87.33
CA ALA A 234 -4.25 77.34 87.37
C ALA A 234 -4.96 78.66 87.74
N ALA A 235 -6.06 78.99 87.06
CA ALA A 235 -6.87 80.17 87.35
C ALA A 235 -7.49 80.13 88.77
N TYR A 236 -7.87 78.96 89.26
CA TYR A 236 -8.29 78.77 90.65
C TYR A 236 -7.14 79.09 91.61
N MET A 237 -5.96 78.48 91.44
CA MET A 237 -4.77 78.74 92.27
C MET A 237 -4.36 80.22 92.25
N GLU A 238 -4.40 80.86 91.09
CA GLU A 238 -4.14 82.28 90.91
C GLU A 238 -5.21 83.15 91.62
N SER A 239 -6.49 82.80 91.49
CA SER A 239 -7.57 83.47 92.24
C SER A 239 -7.41 83.33 93.76
N LYS A 240 -6.91 82.18 94.23
CA LYS A 240 -6.67 81.87 95.65
C LYS A 240 -5.51 82.67 96.23
N LEU A 241 -4.42 82.84 95.45
CA LEU A 241 -3.31 83.75 95.78
C LEU A 241 -3.77 85.22 95.81
N ASN A 242 -4.59 85.64 94.85
CA ASN A 242 -5.15 86.99 94.81
C ASN A 242 -6.13 87.24 95.98
N GLN A 243 -6.91 86.23 96.39
CA GLN A 243 -7.85 86.32 97.52
C GLN A 243 -7.16 86.37 98.89
N GLU A 244 -5.93 85.86 99.01
CA GLU A 244 -5.08 86.02 100.20
C GLU A 244 -4.31 87.36 100.24
N SER A 245 -4.43 88.19 99.19
CA SER A 245 -3.62 89.40 99.01
C SER A 245 -4.32 90.74 99.32
N GLN A 246 -5.56 90.76 99.82
CA GLN A 246 -6.26 92.01 100.21
C GLN A 246 -7.13 91.88 101.47
N CYS A 247 -6.60 92.28 102.64
CA CYS A 247 -7.18 93.31 103.53
C CYS A 247 -6.52 93.37 104.94
N ILE A 248 -5.50 94.23 105.13
CA ILE A 248 -5.25 95.01 106.35
C ILE A 248 -4.71 96.38 105.88
N GLU A 249 -5.52 97.44 105.79
CA GLU A 249 -5.79 98.46 106.83
C GLU A 249 -4.59 99.35 107.24
N ASN A 250 -4.48 100.49 106.54
CA ASN A 250 -4.50 101.88 107.06
C ASN A 250 -3.81 102.25 108.39
N LYS A 251 -3.02 103.36 108.35
CA LYS A 251 -3.12 104.61 109.18
C LYS A 251 -1.80 105.44 109.12
N LEU A 252 -1.77 106.78 109.14
CA LEU A 252 -2.78 107.86 109.09
C LEU A 252 -2.12 109.24 108.76
N SER A 253 -2.88 110.19 108.21
CA SER A 253 -2.82 111.65 108.48
C SER A 253 -1.69 112.58 107.93
N ASN A 254 -2.08 113.39 106.94
CA ASN A 254 -1.97 114.87 106.85
C ASN A 254 -0.62 115.64 106.78
N ASP A 255 -0.36 116.18 105.57
CA ASP A 255 -0.48 117.62 105.21
C ASP A 255 0.65 118.65 105.52
N VAL A 256 0.62 119.75 104.74
CA VAL A 256 1.34 121.04 104.82
C VAL A 256 2.80 121.14 104.35
N GLU A 257 2.92 121.64 103.11
CA GLU A 257 3.85 122.64 102.54
C GLU A 257 5.40 122.59 102.61
N GLU A 258 5.95 122.94 101.44
CA GLU A 258 7.19 123.63 101.07
C GLU A 258 8.59 123.43 101.73
N THR A 259 9.55 123.10 100.84
CA THR A 259 10.98 123.48 100.78
C THR A 259 12.12 122.52 101.23
N LYS A 260 13.14 122.49 100.34
CA LYS A 260 14.60 122.21 100.55
C LYS A 260 15.11 120.76 100.67
N ARG A 261 15.44 120.23 99.49
CA ARG A 261 16.74 119.62 99.08
C ARG A 261 17.18 118.24 99.65
N THR A 262 17.88 117.52 98.78
CA THR A 262 18.86 116.45 99.06
C THR A 262 18.36 115.15 99.69
N GLN A 263 17.60 114.36 98.91
CA GLN A 263 17.69 112.88 98.90
C GLN A 263 17.23 112.28 97.55
N SER A 264 17.86 112.75 96.46
CA SER A 264 17.40 112.56 95.08
C SER A 264 18.01 111.33 94.36
N ILE A 265 18.10 110.17 95.03
CA ILE A 265 18.77 108.97 94.46
C ILE A 265 17.98 107.67 94.72
N THR A 266 17.40 107.49 95.91
CA THR A 266 16.78 106.21 96.31
C THR A 266 15.45 105.89 95.62
N GLN A 267 14.59 106.88 95.39
CA GLN A 267 13.34 106.68 94.63
C GLN A 267 13.59 106.43 93.14
N GLU A 268 14.56 107.13 92.56
CA GLU A 268 14.96 106.95 91.16
C GLU A 268 15.55 105.55 90.93
N LEU A 269 16.32 105.04 91.89
CA LEU A 269 16.76 103.64 91.94
C LEU A 269 15.61 102.63 92.10
N SER A 270 14.52 102.94 92.81
CA SER A 270 13.37 102.03 92.89
C SER A 270 12.55 101.98 91.59
N LEU A 271 12.34 103.12 90.93
CA LEU A 271 11.62 103.17 89.66
C LEU A 271 12.43 102.51 88.54
N THR A 272 13.73 102.83 88.44
CA THR A 272 14.61 102.17 87.46
C THR A 272 14.78 100.67 87.75
N ARG A 273 14.74 100.23 89.02
CA ARG A 273 14.70 98.79 89.35
C ARG A 273 13.41 98.12 88.90
N ASN A 274 12.24 98.73 89.14
CA ASN A 274 10.97 98.14 88.72
C ASN A 274 10.88 98.06 87.19
N VAL A 275 11.27 99.12 86.48
CA VAL A 275 11.37 99.13 85.01
C VAL A 275 12.40 98.11 84.51
N LEU A 276 13.49 97.85 85.26
CA LEU A 276 14.47 96.81 84.92
C LEU A 276 13.91 95.38 85.10
N GLU A 277 13.11 95.12 86.14
CA GLU A 277 12.44 93.82 86.30
C GLU A 277 11.31 93.62 85.29
N GLU A 278 10.55 94.66 84.92
CA GLU A 278 9.56 94.61 83.84
C GLU A 278 10.21 94.43 82.46
N ALA A 279 11.35 95.08 82.21
CA ALA A 279 12.18 94.85 81.03
C ALA A 279 12.73 93.42 80.99
N LYS A 280 13.16 92.85 82.13
CA LYS A 280 13.56 91.43 82.20
C LYS A 280 12.41 90.48 81.90
N ALA A 281 11.24 90.68 82.52
CA ALA A 281 10.07 89.81 82.32
C ALA A 281 9.56 89.87 80.87
N SER A 282 9.62 91.03 80.23
CA SER A 282 9.29 91.17 78.80
C SER A 282 10.37 90.61 77.88
N ILE A 283 11.65 90.67 78.24
CA ILE A 283 12.73 89.95 77.53
C ILE A 283 12.58 88.43 77.67
N GLU A 284 12.30 87.93 78.87
CA GLU A 284 12.09 86.49 79.16
C GLU A 284 10.90 85.96 78.37
N LYS A 285 9.75 86.66 78.41
CA LYS A 285 8.59 86.32 77.59
C LYS A 285 8.87 86.38 76.08
N ALA A 286 9.59 87.40 75.61
CA ALA A 286 9.98 87.48 74.20
C ALA A 286 10.94 86.33 73.81
N GLN A 287 11.74 85.82 74.75
CA GLN A 287 12.64 84.69 74.53
C GLN A 287 11.87 83.35 74.51
N ASP A 288 10.86 83.18 75.36
CA ASP A 288 9.91 82.06 75.30
C ASP A 288 9.10 82.07 74.00
N GLU A 289 8.61 83.22 73.55
CA GLU A 289 7.92 83.38 72.27
C GLU A 289 8.85 83.05 71.09
N VAL A 290 10.12 83.48 71.14
CA VAL A 290 11.16 83.11 70.16
C VAL A 290 11.47 81.61 70.18
N ASP A 291 11.51 80.96 71.33
CA ASP A 291 11.76 79.51 71.43
C ASP A 291 10.53 78.69 70.97
N CYS A 292 9.31 79.14 71.25
CA CYS A 292 8.09 78.60 70.65
C CYS A 292 8.11 78.73 69.10
N LEU A 293 8.54 79.87 68.57
CA LEU A 293 8.71 80.08 67.13
C LEU A 293 9.83 79.21 66.52
N LYS A 294 10.92 78.94 67.24
CA LYS A 294 11.94 77.95 66.82
C LYS A 294 11.37 76.54 66.75
N VAL A 295 10.54 76.13 67.71
CA VAL A 295 9.86 74.81 67.71
C VAL A 295 8.84 74.71 66.57
N ALA A 296 8.03 75.74 66.34
CA ALA A 296 7.12 75.79 65.20
C ALA A 296 7.88 75.72 63.85
N SER A 297 8.98 76.46 63.73
CA SER A 297 9.84 76.47 62.53
C SER A 297 10.51 75.11 62.27
N SER A 298 11.01 74.44 63.31
CA SER A 298 11.61 73.10 63.16
C SER A 298 10.55 72.03 62.83
N SER A 299 9.34 72.13 63.38
CA SER A 299 8.21 71.27 63.04
C SER A 299 7.79 71.45 61.57
N LEU A 300 7.55 72.69 61.13
CA LEU A 300 7.20 72.99 59.73
C LEU A 300 8.29 72.56 58.75
N LYS A 301 9.57 72.68 59.13
CA LYS A 301 10.68 72.16 58.32
C LYS A 301 10.67 70.64 58.24
N SER A 302 10.38 69.93 59.33
CA SER A 302 10.22 68.47 59.33
C SER A 302 9.07 68.02 58.43
N GLU A 303 7.94 68.72 58.46
CA GLU A 303 6.77 68.42 57.60
C GLU A 303 7.09 68.67 56.12
N LEU A 304 7.72 69.81 55.81
CA LEU A 304 8.17 70.14 54.45
C LEU A 304 9.17 69.10 53.91
N ASP A 305 10.07 68.58 54.74
CA ASP A 305 11.04 67.56 54.32
C ASP A 305 10.39 66.15 54.20
N LYS A 306 9.36 65.82 54.99
CA LYS A 306 8.51 64.63 54.77
C LYS A 306 7.72 64.74 53.46
N GLU A 307 7.14 65.90 53.17
CA GLU A 307 6.28 66.09 52.00
C GLU A 307 7.07 66.08 50.70
N LYS A 308 8.30 66.61 50.69
CA LYS A 308 9.28 66.37 49.59
C LYS A 308 9.55 64.88 49.37
N ALA A 309 9.74 64.10 50.43
CA ALA A 309 9.97 62.66 50.32
C ALA A 309 8.73 61.89 49.84
N CYS A 310 7.53 62.38 50.18
CA CYS A 310 6.27 61.87 49.64
C CYS A 310 6.15 62.19 48.13
N LEU A 311 6.48 63.42 47.71
CA LEU A 311 6.47 63.85 46.32
C LEU A 311 7.42 63.02 45.45
N THR A 312 8.67 62.78 45.90
CA THR A 312 9.63 61.97 45.12
C THR A 312 9.22 60.50 45.03
N ASN A 313 8.62 59.94 46.10
CA ASN A 313 8.04 58.60 46.05
C ASN A 313 6.86 58.52 45.07
N LEU A 314 5.97 59.52 45.07
CA LEU A 314 4.85 59.62 44.13
C LEU A 314 5.34 59.70 42.68
N GLN A 315 6.33 60.55 42.39
CA GLN A 315 6.95 60.68 41.07
C GLN A 315 7.63 59.38 40.61
N GLN A 316 8.31 58.66 41.51
CA GLN A 316 8.87 57.35 41.19
C GLN A 316 7.76 56.33 40.86
N ARG A 317 6.67 56.32 41.63
CA ARG A 317 5.53 55.42 41.41
C ARG A 317 4.77 55.74 40.13
N GLU A 318 4.62 57.02 39.80
CA GLU A 318 4.08 57.51 38.52
C GLU A 318 4.96 57.07 37.34
N GLY A 319 6.29 57.21 37.44
CA GLY A 319 7.23 56.71 36.44
C GLY A 319 7.13 55.20 36.21
N MET A 320 7.04 54.41 37.28
CA MET A 320 6.82 52.96 37.17
C MET A 320 5.46 52.61 36.55
N ALA A 321 4.40 53.33 36.92
CA ALA A 321 3.06 53.13 36.34
C ALA A 321 3.04 53.47 34.85
N SER A 322 3.72 54.55 34.43
CA SER A 322 3.84 54.95 33.04
C SER A 322 4.59 53.90 32.19
N ILE A 323 5.69 53.34 32.72
CA ILE A 323 6.41 52.22 32.09
C ILE A 323 5.49 50.98 31.96
N ALA A 324 4.71 50.67 32.99
CA ALA A 324 3.77 49.54 32.96
C ALA A 324 2.65 49.73 31.92
N VAL A 325 2.07 50.93 31.82
CA VAL A 325 1.08 51.29 30.79
C VAL A 325 1.68 51.10 29.40
N SER A 326 2.87 51.65 29.13
CA SER A 326 3.51 51.46 27.81
C SER A 326 3.90 50.00 27.53
N SER A 327 4.18 49.15 28.52
CA SER A 327 4.34 47.70 28.28
C SER A 327 3.02 47.08 27.81
N LEU A 328 1.93 47.35 28.52
CA LEU A 328 0.60 46.83 28.20
C LEU A 328 0.07 47.34 26.85
N GLU A 329 0.35 48.58 26.48
CA GLU A 329 0.06 49.12 25.14
C GLU A 329 0.82 48.37 24.04
N ASN A 330 2.12 48.11 24.24
CA ASN A 330 2.93 47.33 23.30
C ASN A 330 2.49 45.85 23.21
N GLU A 331 2.01 45.26 24.31
CA GLU A 331 1.45 43.90 24.32
C GLU A 331 0.06 43.84 23.66
N LEU A 332 -0.76 44.88 23.85
CA LEU A 332 -2.05 45.04 23.18
C LEU A 332 -1.88 45.21 21.66
N ASP A 333 -0.88 45.96 21.22
CA ASP A 333 -0.62 46.14 19.78
C ASP A 333 0.02 44.90 19.12
N ARG A 334 0.87 44.15 19.83
CA ARG A 334 1.31 42.81 19.36
C ARG A 334 0.14 41.85 19.23
N THR A 335 -0.71 41.75 20.25
CA THR A 335 -1.85 40.81 20.21
C THR A 335 -2.89 41.19 19.15
N LYS A 336 -3.07 42.47 18.81
CA LYS A 336 -3.83 42.89 17.62
C LYS A 336 -3.21 42.34 16.32
N GLN A 337 -1.90 42.52 16.12
CA GLN A 337 -1.19 42.06 14.92
C GLN A 337 -1.23 40.52 14.79
N ASP A 338 -1.01 39.80 15.88
CA ASP A 338 -1.13 38.33 15.90
C ASP A 338 -2.56 37.88 15.55
N LEU A 339 -3.59 38.57 16.06
CA LEU A 339 -5.00 38.26 15.77
C LEU A 339 -5.35 38.52 14.29
N GLU A 340 -4.80 39.57 13.66
CA GLU A 340 -4.93 39.81 12.22
C GLU A 340 -4.25 38.71 11.39
N VAL A 341 -3.03 38.29 11.78
CA VAL A 341 -2.33 37.17 11.14
C VAL A 341 -3.10 35.85 11.29
N VAL A 342 -3.71 35.60 12.45
CA VAL A 342 -4.57 34.42 12.67
C VAL A 342 -5.84 34.51 11.82
N ARG A 343 -6.50 35.67 11.72
CA ARG A 343 -7.65 35.88 10.81
C ARG A 343 -7.31 35.65 9.35
N ALA A 344 -6.16 36.12 8.88
CA ALA A 344 -5.70 35.89 7.50
C ALA A 344 -5.49 34.39 7.23
N LYS A 345 -4.89 33.66 8.18
CA LYS A 345 -4.73 32.19 8.11
C LYS A 345 -6.06 31.46 8.17
N GLU A 346 -7.00 31.88 9.02
CA GLU A 346 -8.35 31.32 9.12
C GLU A 346 -9.09 31.47 7.78
N LYS A 347 -9.11 32.68 7.22
CA LYS A 347 -9.75 32.96 5.92
C LYS A 347 -9.18 32.08 4.80
N ALA A 348 -7.86 31.98 4.70
CA ALA A 348 -7.20 31.14 3.69
C ALA A 348 -7.47 29.64 3.89
N ALA A 349 -7.56 29.16 5.14
CA ALA A 349 -7.95 27.77 5.43
C ALA A 349 -9.43 27.51 5.09
N ARG A 350 -10.30 28.50 5.34
CA ARG A 350 -11.75 28.46 5.06
C ARG A 350 -12.05 28.49 3.55
N GLU A 351 -11.26 29.22 2.79
CA GLU A 351 -11.28 29.22 1.32
C GLU A 351 -10.87 27.85 0.77
N LYS A 352 -9.74 27.30 1.25
CA LYS A 352 -9.31 25.92 0.91
C LYS A 352 -10.34 24.84 1.27
N MET A 353 -11.05 24.99 2.40
CA MET A 353 -12.16 24.09 2.76
C MET A 353 -13.36 24.15 1.79
N VAL A 354 -13.54 25.25 1.06
CA VAL A 354 -14.59 25.38 0.03
C VAL A 354 -14.11 24.88 -1.35
N GLU A 355 -12.80 24.86 -1.58
CA GLU A 355 -12.19 24.34 -2.82
C GLU A 355 -11.95 22.84 -2.78
N LEU A 356 -11.54 22.28 -1.64
CA LEU A 356 -11.23 20.85 -1.49
C LEU A 356 -12.36 19.90 -1.94
N PRO A 357 -13.66 20.15 -1.62
CA PRO A 357 -14.76 19.33 -2.15
C PRO A 357 -14.90 19.39 -3.67
N LYS A 358 -14.57 20.52 -4.30
CA LYS A 358 -14.63 20.70 -5.76
C LYS A 358 -13.49 19.95 -6.45
N LEU A 359 -12.28 20.03 -5.89
CA LEU A 359 -11.12 19.26 -6.35
C LEU A 359 -11.38 17.75 -6.22
N LEU A 360 -11.94 17.31 -5.09
CA LEU A 360 -12.29 15.90 -4.87
C LEU A 360 -13.40 15.43 -5.82
N GLN A 361 -14.40 16.27 -6.11
CA GLN A 361 -15.41 15.98 -7.13
C GLN A 361 -14.81 15.91 -8.55
N HIS A 362 -13.85 16.77 -8.88
CA HIS A 362 -13.17 16.76 -10.18
C HIS A 362 -12.30 15.50 -10.34
N ALA A 363 -11.52 15.13 -9.32
CA ALA A 363 -10.70 13.92 -9.33
C ALA A 363 -11.55 12.64 -9.41
N ALA A 364 -12.71 12.60 -8.73
CA ALA A 364 -13.66 11.51 -8.87
C ALA A 364 -14.22 11.41 -10.30
N HIS A 365 -14.55 12.53 -10.94
CA HIS A 365 -15.04 12.55 -12.31
C HIS A 365 -13.96 12.11 -13.32
N GLU A 366 -12.71 12.52 -13.12
CA GLU A 366 -11.55 12.14 -13.93
C GLU A 366 -11.20 10.64 -13.78
N ALA A 367 -11.34 10.09 -12.57
CA ALA A 367 -11.23 8.64 -12.34
C ALA A 367 -12.35 7.86 -13.06
N ASP A 368 -13.60 8.34 -13.03
CA ASP A 368 -14.72 7.71 -13.76
C ASP A 368 -14.53 7.81 -15.29
N GLN A 369 -14.02 8.94 -15.81
CA GLN A 369 -13.64 9.07 -17.23
C GLN A 369 -12.54 8.07 -17.60
N SER A 370 -11.45 8.01 -16.81
CA SER A 370 -10.32 7.11 -17.04
C SER A 370 -10.74 5.65 -17.03
N LYS A 371 -11.64 5.27 -16.11
CA LYS A 371 -12.26 3.95 -16.03
C LYS A 371 -13.13 3.63 -17.26
N SER A 372 -13.86 4.62 -17.79
CA SER A 372 -14.63 4.48 -19.03
C SER A 372 -13.73 4.20 -20.24
N VAL A 373 -12.65 4.98 -20.39
CA VAL A 373 -11.64 4.78 -21.45
C VAL A 373 -10.98 3.39 -21.32
N ALA A 374 -10.59 2.99 -20.11
CA ALA A 374 -10.03 1.66 -19.86
C ALA A 374 -11.02 0.52 -20.10
N GLN A 375 -12.34 0.75 -19.99
CA GLN A 375 -13.35 -0.22 -20.39
C GLN A 375 -13.46 -0.30 -21.92
N ILE A 376 -13.54 0.83 -22.62
CA ILE A 376 -13.60 0.86 -24.10
C ILE A 376 -12.40 0.14 -24.71
N ALA A 377 -11.18 0.43 -24.23
CA ALA A 377 -9.96 -0.24 -24.69
C ALA A 377 -9.97 -1.76 -24.45
N ARG A 378 -10.62 -2.23 -23.37
CA ARG A 378 -10.80 -3.67 -23.10
C ARG A 378 -11.85 -4.31 -24.02
N GLU A 379 -12.91 -3.59 -24.36
CA GLU A 379 -13.93 -4.05 -25.32
C GLU A 379 -13.37 -4.10 -26.76
N GLU A 380 -12.55 -3.14 -27.16
CA GLU A 380 -11.82 -3.14 -28.44
C GLU A 380 -10.78 -4.26 -28.51
N LEU A 381 -9.99 -4.45 -27.45
CA LEU A 381 -9.07 -5.60 -27.33
C LEU A 381 -9.80 -6.95 -27.37
N SER A 382 -11.04 -7.02 -26.87
CA SER A 382 -11.85 -8.24 -26.97
C SER A 382 -12.29 -8.53 -28.40
N LYS A 383 -12.74 -7.51 -29.15
CA LYS A 383 -13.12 -7.64 -30.57
C LYS A 383 -11.94 -8.03 -31.45
N SER A 384 -10.80 -7.35 -31.29
CA SER A 384 -9.57 -7.67 -32.04
C SER A 384 -9.10 -9.11 -31.78
N LYS A 385 -9.32 -9.67 -30.60
CA LYS A 385 -9.06 -11.09 -30.31
C LYS A 385 -10.06 -12.03 -30.97
N GLU A 386 -11.34 -11.69 -30.98
CA GLU A 386 -12.40 -12.46 -31.65
C GLU A 386 -12.17 -12.50 -33.17
N GLU A 387 -11.88 -11.36 -33.79
CA GLU A 387 -11.46 -11.23 -35.20
C GLU A 387 -10.18 -12.05 -35.48
N ALA A 388 -9.18 -11.98 -34.60
CA ALA A 388 -7.94 -12.76 -34.74
C ALA A 388 -8.13 -14.27 -34.51
N ASP A 389 -9.17 -14.72 -33.80
CA ASP A 389 -9.50 -16.14 -33.65
C ASP A 389 -10.37 -16.65 -34.81
N GLU A 390 -11.26 -15.81 -35.38
CA GLU A 390 -11.94 -16.10 -36.65
C GLU A 390 -10.94 -16.23 -37.81
N ALA A 391 -9.95 -15.35 -37.88
CA ALA A 391 -8.84 -15.44 -38.84
C ALA A 391 -8.01 -16.73 -38.69
N LYS A 392 -7.86 -17.27 -37.47
CA LYS A 392 -7.21 -18.57 -37.24
C LYS A 392 -8.10 -19.74 -37.71
N ALA A 393 -9.41 -19.67 -37.45
CA ALA A 393 -10.35 -20.71 -37.88
C ALA A 393 -10.47 -20.80 -39.42
N SER A 394 -10.48 -19.65 -40.10
CA SER A 394 -10.45 -19.61 -41.57
C SER A 394 -9.10 -20.07 -42.14
N ALA A 395 -7.97 -19.73 -41.50
CA ALA A 395 -6.64 -20.23 -41.88
C ALA A 395 -6.57 -21.76 -41.85
N ILE A 396 -7.00 -22.38 -40.75
CA ILE A 396 -7.05 -23.85 -40.59
C ILE A 396 -7.97 -24.48 -41.65
N THR A 397 -9.11 -23.85 -41.95
CA THR A 397 -10.04 -24.31 -42.99
C THR A 397 -9.42 -24.28 -44.39
N ILE A 398 -8.65 -23.24 -44.71
CA ILE A 398 -7.90 -23.12 -45.97
C ILE A 398 -6.75 -24.14 -46.03
N GLU A 399 -6.03 -24.36 -44.93
CA GLU A 399 -4.95 -25.36 -44.84
C GLU A 399 -5.47 -26.80 -45.06
N ILE A 400 -6.62 -27.15 -44.48
CA ILE A 400 -7.29 -28.44 -44.71
C ILE A 400 -7.68 -28.59 -46.20
N ARG A 401 -8.25 -27.54 -46.81
CA ARG A 401 -8.59 -27.54 -48.26
C ARG A 401 -7.34 -27.69 -49.13
N LEU A 402 -6.24 -27.03 -48.78
CA LEU A 402 -4.96 -27.11 -49.49
C LEU A 402 -4.40 -28.54 -49.43
N HIS A 403 -4.43 -29.17 -48.25
CA HIS A 403 -3.99 -30.54 -48.06
C HIS A 403 -4.88 -31.57 -48.80
N ALA A 404 -6.18 -31.30 -48.94
CA ALA A 404 -7.08 -32.11 -49.77
C ALA A 404 -6.75 -31.99 -51.26
N ALA A 405 -6.62 -30.76 -51.80
CA ALA A 405 -6.26 -30.53 -53.20
C ALA A 405 -4.89 -31.11 -53.58
N MET A 406 -3.92 -31.13 -52.64
CA MET A 406 -2.63 -31.81 -52.85
C MET A 406 -2.79 -33.33 -53.05
N LYS A 407 -3.67 -33.98 -52.28
CA LYS A 407 -3.98 -35.42 -52.44
C LYS A 407 -4.74 -35.71 -53.72
N GLU A 408 -5.65 -34.82 -54.13
CA GLU A 408 -6.35 -34.92 -55.41
C GLU A 408 -5.37 -34.82 -56.59
N ILE A 409 -4.38 -33.93 -56.54
CA ILE A 409 -3.30 -33.87 -57.55
C ILE A 409 -2.46 -35.16 -57.57
N GLU A 410 -2.21 -35.78 -56.42
CA GLU A 410 -1.49 -37.06 -56.37
C GLU A 410 -2.31 -38.21 -56.98
N ALA A 411 -3.62 -38.25 -56.72
CA ALA A 411 -4.56 -39.20 -57.33
C ALA A 411 -4.73 -38.97 -58.85
N ALA A 412 -4.83 -37.72 -59.29
CA ALA A 412 -4.85 -37.38 -60.71
C ALA A 412 -3.55 -37.81 -61.41
N ARG A 413 -2.39 -37.61 -60.76
CA ARG A 413 -1.09 -38.09 -61.25
C ARG A 413 -0.93 -39.60 -61.22
N SER A 414 -1.58 -40.34 -60.32
CA SER A 414 -1.56 -41.81 -60.34
C SER A 414 -2.44 -42.34 -61.48
N SER A 415 -3.62 -41.77 -61.67
CA SER A 415 -4.50 -42.03 -62.82
C SER A 415 -3.81 -41.72 -64.16
N GLU A 416 -3.16 -40.56 -64.29
CA GLU A 416 -2.37 -40.17 -65.47
C GLU A 416 -1.28 -41.20 -65.79
N ARG A 417 -0.49 -41.62 -64.78
CA ARG A 417 0.55 -42.65 -64.94
C ARG A 417 -0.03 -43.99 -65.38
N MET A 418 -1.15 -44.42 -64.79
CA MET A 418 -1.82 -45.66 -65.17
C MET A 418 -2.35 -45.61 -66.61
N ALA A 419 -2.93 -44.50 -67.03
CA ALA A 419 -3.37 -44.29 -68.41
C ALA A 419 -2.19 -44.29 -69.40
N LEU A 420 -1.07 -43.66 -69.05
CA LEU A 420 0.16 -43.67 -69.87
C LEU A 420 0.78 -45.06 -69.98
N VAL A 421 0.79 -45.86 -68.91
CA VAL A 421 1.25 -47.27 -68.96
C VAL A 421 0.31 -48.12 -69.82
N ALA A 422 -1.01 -47.94 -69.70
CA ALA A 422 -1.98 -48.64 -70.54
C ALA A 422 -1.82 -48.28 -72.04
N ILE A 423 -1.59 -47.00 -72.36
CA ILE A 423 -1.30 -46.56 -73.74
C ILE A 423 -0.03 -47.24 -74.27
N LYS A 424 1.07 -47.26 -73.49
CA LYS A 424 2.32 -47.92 -73.89
C LYS A 424 2.16 -49.42 -74.11
N ALA A 425 1.54 -50.14 -73.17
CA ALA A 425 1.31 -51.58 -73.31
C ALA A 425 0.46 -51.94 -74.54
N LEU A 426 -0.53 -51.09 -74.88
CA LEU A 426 -1.31 -51.25 -76.11
C LEU A 426 -0.48 -50.94 -77.37
N GLN A 427 0.39 -49.92 -77.35
CA GLN A 427 1.28 -49.60 -78.47
C GLN A 427 2.36 -50.67 -78.68
N GLU A 428 2.92 -51.23 -77.61
CA GLU A 428 3.88 -52.34 -77.64
C GLU A 428 3.22 -53.62 -78.17
N SER A 429 1.97 -53.89 -77.75
CA SER A 429 1.17 -54.98 -78.32
C SER A 429 0.78 -54.77 -79.79
N GLU A 430 0.51 -53.53 -80.22
CA GLU A 430 0.22 -53.19 -81.61
C GLU A 430 1.47 -53.32 -82.49
N GLN A 431 2.64 -52.92 -81.99
CA GLN A 431 3.93 -53.11 -82.69
C GLN A 431 4.30 -54.59 -82.77
N ALA A 432 4.13 -55.37 -81.71
CA ALA A 432 4.36 -56.82 -81.72
C ALA A 432 3.44 -57.54 -82.73
N ALA A 433 2.17 -57.12 -82.82
CA ALA A 433 1.23 -57.64 -83.83
C ALA A 433 1.58 -57.19 -85.26
N SER A 434 2.03 -55.94 -85.44
CA SER A 434 2.42 -55.37 -86.74
C SER A 434 3.70 -55.99 -87.31
N ILE A 435 4.65 -56.36 -86.45
CA ILE A 435 5.86 -57.13 -86.83
C ILE A 435 5.52 -58.58 -87.20
N CYS A 436 4.34 -59.08 -86.84
CA CYS A 436 3.83 -60.40 -87.23
C CYS A 436 3.25 -60.43 -88.67
N GLY A 437 3.70 -59.54 -89.55
CA GLY A 437 3.27 -59.42 -90.95
C GLY A 437 4.28 -59.99 -91.95
N ALA A 438 4.26 -61.31 -92.13
CA ALA A 438 5.00 -62.11 -93.12
C ALA A 438 6.56 -62.11 -93.02
N ASP A 439 7.11 -63.34 -92.97
CA ASP A 439 8.49 -63.73 -93.28
C ASP A 439 9.65 -62.94 -92.62
N SER A 440 9.91 -63.24 -91.34
CA SER A 440 11.23 -63.06 -90.74
C SER A 440 11.54 -64.12 -89.66
N PRO A 441 12.67 -64.86 -89.74
CA PRO A 441 13.08 -65.81 -88.71
C PRO A 441 13.76 -65.07 -87.55
N HIS A 442 12.96 -64.60 -86.59
CA HIS A 442 13.47 -64.01 -85.35
C HIS A 442 12.84 -64.56 -84.06
N SER A 443 12.60 -65.88 -84.04
CA SER A 443 12.76 -66.63 -82.79
C SER A 443 14.23 -66.56 -82.37
N VAL A 444 14.58 -65.63 -81.48
CA VAL A 444 15.93 -65.55 -80.89
C VAL A 444 16.12 -66.71 -79.92
N THR A 445 16.39 -67.89 -80.45
CA THR A 445 16.79 -69.07 -79.68
C THR A 445 18.20 -68.85 -79.13
N LEU A 446 18.27 -68.18 -77.98
CA LEU A 446 19.45 -68.22 -77.12
C LEU A 446 19.84 -69.69 -76.87
N PRO A 447 21.12 -70.07 -77.05
CA PRO A 447 21.63 -71.32 -76.53
C PRO A 447 21.30 -71.44 -75.03
N LEU A 448 20.95 -72.65 -74.57
CA LEU A 448 20.52 -72.86 -73.19
C LEU A 448 21.57 -72.38 -72.17
N ASP A 449 22.86 -72.57 -72.49
CA ASP A 449 23.98 -72.08 -71.70
C ASP A 449 24.07 -70.54 -71.67
N GLU A 450 23.76 -69.85 -72.77
CA GLU A 450 23.74 -68.38 -72.81
C GLU A 450 22.56 -67.82 -72.02
N TYR A 451 21.37 -68.45 -72.14
CA TYR A 451 20.21 -68.13 -71.30
C TYR A 451 20.53 -68.29 -69.81
N HIS A 452 21.15 -69.41 -69.40
CA HIS A 452 21.54 -69.64 -68.01
C HIS A 452 22.63 -68.66 -67.55
N ASN A 453 23.62 -68.33 -68.38
CA ASN A 453 24.65 -67.33 -68.04
C ASN A 453 24.08 -65.91 -67.90
N LEU A 454 23.14 -65.51 -68.77
CA LEU A 454 22.45 -64.22 -68.69
C LEU A 454 21.51 -64.16 -67.49
N SER A 455 20.72 -65.22 -67.24
CA SER A 455 19.85 -65.35 -66.08
C SER A 455 20.64 -65.31 -64.77
N LYS A 456 21.77 -66.04 -64.68
CA LYS A 456 22.68 -66.00 -63.53
C LYS A 456 23.25 -64.60 -63.31
N ARG A 457 23.71 -63.92 -64.36
CA ARG A 457 24.24 -62.54 -64.26
C ARG A 457 23.17 -61.52 -63.87
N ALA A 458 21.93 -61.69 -64.36
CA ALA A 458 20.80 -60.85 -63.96
C ALA A 458 20.48 -61.03 -62.47
N HIS A 459 20.45 -62.27 -61.99
CA HIS A 459 20.22 -62.57 -60.57
C HIS A 459 21.39 -62.13 -59.68
N GLU A 460 22.65 -62.27 -60.13
CA GLU A 460 23.82 -61.69 -59.43
C GLU A 460 23.74 -60.16 -59.31
N ALA A 461 23.23 -59.47 -60.34
CA ALA A 461 23.03 -58.03 -60.31
C ALA A 461 21.81 -57.60 -59.46
N GLU A 462 20.76 -58.44 -59.41
CA GLU A 462 19.60 -58.29 -58.55
C GLU A 462 19.98 -58.44 -57.07
N GLU A 463 20.74 -59.48 -56.70
CA GLU A 463 21.23 -59.67 -55.34
C GLU A 463 22.19 -58.55 -54.91
N LEU A 464 23.10 -58.10 -55.79
CA LEU A 464 23.93 -56.91 -55.53
C LEU A 464 23.10 -55.62 -55.38
N ALA A 465 21.90 -55.54 -55.97
CA ALA A 465 20.97 -54.44 -55.73
C ALA A 465 20.24 -54.61 -54.38
N HIS A 466 19.79 -55.82 -54.05
CA HIS A 466 19.18 -56.14 -52.75
C HIS A 466 20.15 -55.90 -51.58
N GLU A 467 21.41 -56.31 -51.68
CA GLU A 467 22.45 -56.00 -50.68
C GLU A 467 22.62 -54.49 -50.47
N ARG A 468 22.65 -53.71 -51.56
CA ARG A 468 22.78 -52.24 -51.49
C ARG A 468 21.54 -51.57 -50.90
N ILE A 469 20.34 -52.09 -51.19
CA ILE A 469 19.08 -51.61 -50.60
C ILE A 469 19.05 -51.97 -49.11
N ALA A 470 19.42 -53.19 -48.72
CA ALA A 470 19.49 -53.62 -47.33
C ALA A 470 20.51 -52.79 -46.53
N ALA A 471 21.69 -52.51 -47.11
CA ALA A 471 22.69 -51.63 -46.49
C ALA A 471 22.18 -50.19 -46.32
N ALA A 472 21.43 -49.65 -47.28
CA ALA A 472 20.80 -48.33 -47.17
C ALA A 472 19.69 -48.31 -46.10
N ILE A 473 18.85 -49.35 -46.02
CA ILE A 473 17.82 -49.50 -44.98
C ILE A 473 18.49 -49.59 -43.60
N ALA A 474 19.56 -50.37 -43.44
CA ALA A 474 20.31 -50.45 -42.18
C ALA A 474 20.89 -49.09 -41.75
N GLN A 475 21.40 -48.28 -42.68
CA GLN A 475 21.84 -46.91 -42.38
C GLN A 475 20.68 -46.00 -41.97
N ILE A 476 19.53 -46.10 -42.66
CA ILE A 476 18.31 -45.35 -42.32
C ILE A 476 17.81 -45.72 -40.92
N ASP A 477 17.81 -47.00 -40.54
CA ASP A 477 17.33 -47.44 -39.23
C ASP A 477 18.31 -47.11 -38.10
N VAL A 478 19.63 -47.10 -38.37
CA VAL A 478 20.63 -46.51 -37.45
C VAL A 478 20.40 -45.00 -37.28
N ALA A 479 20.10 -44.28 -38.36
CA ALA A 479 19.79 -42.85 -38.30
C ALA A 479 18.54 -42.57 -37.45
N LYS A 480 17.42 -43.27 -37.70
CA LYS A 480 16.19 -43.19 -36.87
C LYS A 480 16.46 -43.52 -35.40
N GLN A 481 17.26 -44.55 -35.11
CA GLN A 481 17.63 -44.87 -33.73
C GLN A 481 18.48 -43.78 -33.08
N SER A 482 19.26 -43.02 -33.85
CA SER A 482 20.02 -41.86 -33.34
C SER A 482 19.13 -40.64 -33.11
N GLU A 483 18.11 -40.45 -33.95
CA GLU A 483 17.06 -39.43 -33.83
C GLU A 483 16.19 -39.66 -32.60
N VAL A 484 15.65 -40.87 -32.39
CA VAL A 484 14.88 -41.19 -31.17
C VAL A 484 15.72 -40.94 -29.92
N LYS A 485 16.99 -41.37 -29.90
CA LYS A 485 17.93 -41.12 -28.80
C LYS A 485 18.34 -39.65 -28.65
N SER A 486 18.09 -38.77 -29.63
CA SER A 486 18.29 -37.33 -29.47
C SER A 486 17.03 -36.65 -28.93
N LEU A 487 15.84 -37.13 -29.31
CA LEU A 487 14.55 -36.70 -28.77
C LEU A 487 14.36 -37.11 -27.30
N GLU A 488 14.75 -38.33 -26.92
CA GLU A 488 14.75 -38.80 -25.52
C GLU A 488 15.57 -37.86 -24.62
N ARG A 489 16.81 -37.54 -25.03
CA ARG A 489 17.69 -36.60 -24.29
C ARG A 489 17.15 -35.17 -24.24
N LEU A 490 16.34 -34.77 -25.22
CA LEU A 490 15.71 -33.46 -25.25
C LEU A 490 14.53 -33.40 -24.26
N ASP A 491 13.73 -34.46 -24.16
CA ASP A 491 12.66 -34.56 -23.15
C ASP A 491 13.24 -34.68 -21.72
N ASP A 492 14.33 -35.44 -21.53
CA ASP A 492 15.09 -35.46 -20.27
C ASP A 492 15.53 -34.04 -19.86
N ALA A 493 16.07 -33.25 -20.79
CA ALA A 493 16.50 -31.87 -20.53
C ALA A 493 15.32 -30.92 -20.25
N TYR A 494 14.17 -31.11 -20.90
CA TYR A 494 12.93 -30.41 -20.54
C TYR A 494 12.40 -30.83 -19.15
N GLY A 495 12.58 -32.09 -18.78
CA GLY A 495 12.34 -32.60 -17.43
C GLY A 495 13.22 -31.90 -16.40
N GLU A 496 14.55 -31.96 -16.54
CA GLU A 496 15.45 -31.31 -15.59
C GLU A 496 15.24 -29.79 -15.49
N THR A 497 14.89 -29.11 -16.59
CA THR A 497 14.64 -27.65 -16.55
C THR A 497 13.33 -27.28 -15.89
N ARG A 498 12.26 -28.10 -16.04
CA ARG A 498 11.04 -28.00 -15.22
C ARG A 498 11.36 -28.20 -13.74
N ASP A 499 12.09 -29.26 -13.41
CA ASP A 499 12.36 -29.64 -12.02
C ASP A 499 13.28 -28.62 -11.33
N ARG A 500 14.27 -28.06 -12.03
CA ARG A 500 15.07 -26.90 -11.57
C ARG A 500 14.22 -25.65 -11.36
N LYS A 501 13.20 -25.40 -12.20
CA LYS A 501 12.30 -24.25 -12.08
C LYS A 501 11.34 -24.39 -10.88
N GLU A 502 10.88 -25.60 -10.58
CA GLU A 502 10.12 -25.89 -9.35
C GLU A 502 11.00 -25.76 -8.10
N ALA A 503 12.21 -26.34 -8.12
CA ALA A 503 13.17 -26.21 -7.02
C ALA A 503 13.54 -24.75 -6.74
N LEU A 504 13.71 -23.92 -7.78
CA LEU A 504 13.92 -22.48 -7.66
C LEU A 504 12.72 -21.80 -6.98
N LYS A 505 11.48 -22.09 -7.41
CA LYS A 505 10.26 -21.54 -6.79
C LYS A 505 10.14 -21.92 -5.30
N VAL A 506 10.43 -23.17 -4.94
CA VAL A 506 10.44 -23.62 -3.55
C VAL A 506 11.54 -22.91 -2.74
N ALA A 507 12.68 -22.60 -3.35
CA ALA A 507 13.75 -21.83 -2.73
C ALA A 507 13.37 -20.35 -2.52
N THR A 508 12.73 -19.68 -3.49
CA THR A 508 12.27 -18.29 -3.34
C THR A 508 11.17 -18.18 -2.29
N GLU A 509 10.15 -19.05 -2.33
CA GLU A 509 9.10 -19.10 -1.31
C GLU A 509 9.67 -19.32 0.11
N LYS A 510 10.75 -20.09 0.24
CA LYS A 510 11.43 -20.32 1.53
C LYS A 510 12.24 -19.10 1.98
N ALA A 511 12.85 -18.36 1.05
CA ALA A 511 13.56 -17.12 1.34
C ALA A 511 12.59 -15.98 1.73
N GLU A 512 11.44 -15.89 1.07
CA GLU A 512 10.33 -14.99 1.42
C GLU A 512 9.85 -15.25 2.85
N LYS A 513 9.47 -16.50 3.18
CA LYS A 513 9.02 -16.90 4.52
C LYS A 513 10.08 -16.66 5.60
N ALA A 514 11.38 -16.73 5.26
CA ALA A 514 12.48 -16.35 6.15
C ALA A 514 12.58 -14.82 6.34
N ASN A 515 12.37 -14.03 5.29
CA ASN A 515 12.32 -12.57 5.36
C ASN A 515 11.09 -12.06 6.12
N GLU A 516 9.92 -12.68 5.94
CA GLU A 516 8.72 -12.44 6.76
C GLU A 516 9.01 -12.69 8.24
N GLY A 517 9.62 -13.82 8.57
CA GLY A 517 10.02 -14.15 9.95
C GLY A 517 11.02 -13.15 10.54
N LYS A 518 12.03 -12.73 9.75
CA LYS A 518 12.98 -11.68 10.12
C LYS A 518 12.29 -10.34 10.37
N LEU A 519 11.39 -9.93 9.49
CA LEU A 519 10.64 -8.67 9.60
C LEU A 519 9.70 -8.69 10.82
N GLY A 520 9.00 -9.79 11.07
CA GLY A 520 8.17 -9.98 12.25
C GLY A 520 8.97 -9.93 13.56
N ALA A 521 10.14 -10.58 13.60
CA ALA A 521 11.05 -10.48 14.75
C ALA A 521 11.57 -9.04 14.95
N GLU A 522 11.93 -8.34 13.87
CA GLU A 522 12.40 -6.95 13.94
C GLU A 522 11.28 -5.99 14.37
N GLN A 523 10.04 -6.19 13.92
CA GLN A 523 8.85 -5.47 14.42
C GLN A 523 8.62 -5.74 15.91
N GLY A 524 8.80 -6.98 16.36
CA GLY A 524 8.80 -7.33 17.78
C GLY A 524 9.87 -6.57 18.58
N LEU A 525 11.10 -6.51 18.08
CA LEU A 525 12.20 -5.75 18.68
C LEU A 525 12.02 -4.23 18.61
N ARG A 526 11.29 -3.69 17.61
CA ARG A 526 10.88 -2.27 17.59
C ARG A 526 9.85 -2.00 18.70
N LYS A 527 8.81 -2.83 18.82
CA LYS A 527 7.78 -2.72 19.87
C LYS A 527 8.38 -2.86 21.27
N TRP A 528 9.21 -3.88 21.51
CA TRP A 528 9.88 -4.09 22.78
C TRP A 528 10.79 -2.91 23.17
N ARG A 529 11.55 -2.35 22.21
CA ARG A 529 12.35 -1.13 22.47
C ARG A 529 11.47 0.08 22.81
N ALA A 530 10.35 0.27 22.12
CA ALA A 530 9.41 1.37 22.41
C ALA A 530 8.76 1.22 23.80
N GLU A 531 8.29 0.02 24.15
CA GLU A 531 7.77 -0.26 25.49
C GLU A 531 8.85 -0.09 26.57
N ASN A 532 10.09 -0.53 26.31
CA ASN A 532 11.17 -0.42 27.28
C ASN A 532 11.60 1.04 27.49
N GLU A 533 11.59 1.86 26.44
CA GLU A 533 11.80 3.31 26.55
C GLU A 533 10.63 4.00 27.29
N GLN A 534 9.38 3.57 27.09
CA GLN A 534 8.24 4.04 27.89
C GLN A 534 8.37 3.64 29.37
N ARG A 535 8.77 2.40 29.66
CA ARG A 535 9.08 1.94 31.03
C ARG A 535 10.26 2.71 31.64
N ARG A 536 11.28 3.03 30.85
CA ARG A 536 12.43 3.86 31.26
C ARG A 536 11.98 5.26 31.66
N ARG A 537 11.17 5.93 30.82
CA ARG A 537 10.60 7.26 31.12
C ARG A 537 9.68 7.27 32.34
N ALA A 538 8.80 6.27 32.47
CA ALA A 538 7.97 6.10 33.66
C ALA A 538 8.79 5.80 34.93
N GLY A 539 9.95 5.16 34.77
CA GLY A 539 10.93 4.96 35.83
C GLY A 539 11.76 6.21 36.17
N GLU A 540 12.07 7.06 35.18
CA GLU A 540 12.72 8.37 35.40
C GLU A 540 11.82 9.30 36.24
N THR A 541 10.52 9.36 35.93
CA THR A 541 9.52 10.07 36.77
C THR A 541 9.34 9.45 38.17
N ALA A 542 10.03 8.35 38.49
CA ALA A 542 10.08 7.72 39.81
C ALA A 542 11.50 7.65 40.41
N LYS A 543 12.48 8.34 39.81
CA LYS A 543 13.92 8.25 40.17
C LYS A 543 14.63 9.59 40.40
N ASP A 544 13.90 10.69 40.56
CA ASP A 544 14.44 11.96 41.09
C ASP A 544 14.81 11.89 42.60
N LEU A 545 14.85 10.68 43.19
CA LEU A 545 15.39 10.40 44.52
C LEU A 545 16.30 9.15 44.47
N VAL A 546 17.43 9.23 45.18
CA VAL A 546 18.46 8.19 45.41
C VAL A 546 19.50 7.94 44.29
N ASP A 547 20.47 8.86 44.24
CA ASP A 547 21.92 8.66 44.42
C ASP A 547 22.80 7.81 43.44
N ARG A 548 24.12 8.02 43.51
CA ARG A 548 25.22 7.51 42.66
C ARG A 548 26.08 6.47 43.42
N PRO A 549 26.74 5.50 42.74
CA PRO A 549 28.09 5.67 42.15
C PRO A 549 28.16 5.10 40.70
N GLN A 550 29.11 5.41 39.79
CA GLN A 550 30.54 5.76 39.80
C GLN A 550 31.55 4.60 39.91
N GLU A 551 32.02 4.14 38.74
CA GLU A 551 33.35 3.55 38.40
C GLU A 551 33.44 3.59 36.84
N THR A 552 34.49 3.96 36.09
CA THR A 552 35.94 3.57 35.96
C THR A 552 36.16 2.10 35.59
N PHE A 553 37.00 1.70 34.62
CA PHE A 553 37.85 2.41 33.62
C PHE A 553 38.26 1.40 32.48
N GLU A 554 39.19 1.76 31.60
CA GLU A 554 39.97 0.92 30.65
C GLU A 554 39.34 0.42 29.33
N GLN A 555 39.74 1.07 28.23
CA GLN A 555 40.17 0.36 27.02
C GLN A 555 41.61 -0.15 27.21
N PRO A 556 42.03 -1.21 26.51
CA PRO A 556 43.17 -1.03 25.60
C PRO A 556 42.93 -1.41 24.13
N SER A 557 43.41 -0.51 23.27
CA SER A 557 43.99 -0.69 21.93
C SER A 557 44.28 -2.10 21.37
N GLY A 558 44.04 -2.29 20.07
CA GLY A 558 44.81 -3.23 19.21
C GLY A 558 46.27 -2.73 18.96
N PRO A 559 47.06 -3.28 18.01
CA PRO A 559 46.62 -3.66 16.65
C PRO A 559 47.28 -4.94 16.07
N GLY A 560 47.05 -5.25 14.78
CA GLY A 560 48.05 -5.96 13.96
C GLY A 560 47.55 -7.04 12.99
N SER A 561 47.98 -6.90 11.73
CA SER A 561 48.33 -7.93 10.72
C SER A 561 48.44 -9.41 11.17
N SER A 562 48.14 -10.42 10.34
CA SER A 562 47.71 -10.46 8.92
C SER A 562 47.36 -11.90 8.49
N THR A 563 46.74 -12.06 7.31
CA THR A 563 46.73 -13.25 6.40
C THR A 563 47.52 -14.50 6.87
N LYS A 564 46.96 -15.72 6.82
CA LYS A 564 46.52 -16.38 5.56
C LYS A 564 45.81 -17.74 5.83
N GLU A 565 44.97 -18.14 4.86
CA GLU A 565 44.64 -19.52 4.44
C GLU A 565 44.03 -20.57 5.39
N GLU A 566 43.32 -21.51 4.76
CA GLU A 566 42.41 -22.51 5.36
C GLU A 566 43.11 -23.84 5.67
N SER A 567 42.65 -24.57 6.70
CA SER A 567 42.33 -26.01 6.58
C SER A 567 41.55 -26.57 7.79
N ASP A 568 40.26 -26.81 7.56
CA ASP A 568 39.47 -28.04 7.84
C ASP A 568 39.53 -28.80 9.21
N ALA A 569 38.44 -29.53 9.50
CA ALA A 569 38.31 -30.66 10.44
C ALA A 569 38.42 -30.40 11.98
N VAL A 570 37.70 -31.09 12.90
CA VAL A 570 36.48 -31.94 12.81
C VAL A 570 35.87 -32.20 14.24
N HIS A 571 34.56 -32.54 14.30
CA HIS A 571 33.83 -33.25 15.40
C HIS A 571 33.52 -32.64 16.81
N SER A 572 32.20 -32.67 17.13
CA SER A 572 31.56 -33.39 18.26
C SER A 572 31.43 -32.81 19.69
N MET A 573 30.15 -32.56 20.08
CA MET A 573 29.48 -32.86 21.37
C MET A 573 30.08 -32.42 22.73
N MET A 574 29.37 -31.57 23.49
CA MET A 574 28.48 -31.99 24.60
C MET A 574 27.79 -30.82 25.34
N ASP A 575 26.67 -31.11 26.02
CA ASP A 575 25.98 -30.23 26.98
C ASP A 575 26.76 -30.06 28.31
N PRO A 576 26.35 -29.10 29.17
CA PRO A 576 25.95 -29.51 30.52
C PRO A 576 24.62 -28.90 31.03
N LYS A 577 23.98 -29.62 31.96
CA LYS A 577 22.70 -29.27 32.61
C LYS A 577 22.89 -28.48 33.92
N SER A 578 21.91 -27.66 34.27
CA SER A 578 21.36 -27.47 35.64
C SER A 578 20.23 -26.40 35.61
N TYR A 579 19.38 -26.19 36.64
CA TYR A 579 18.65 -27.08 37.57
C TYR A 579 17.53 -26.23 38.21
N VAL A 580 16.45 -26.82 38.76
CA VAL A 580 15.29 -26.08 39.32
C VAL A 580 14.90 -26.60 40.71
N PRO A 581 14.65 -25.68 41.67
CA PRO A 581 13.52 -25.74 42.62
C PRO A 581 12.60 -24.50 42.45
N GLU A 582 11.25 -24.57 42.49
CA GLU A 582 10.34 -24.75 43.66
C GLU A 582 10.21 -23.50 44.56
N ASP A 583 9.05 -23.10 45.13
CA ASP A 583 7.60 -23.32 44.88
C ASP A 583 6.80 -22.36 45.83
N ASN A 584 5.46 -22.16 45.93
CA ASN A 584 4.21 -22.55 45.23
C ASN A 584 3.13 -21.43 45.53
N SER A 585 1.84 -21.79 45.68
CA SER A 585 0.66 -21.05 46.20
C SER A 585 -0.06 -20.06 45.26
N ASP A 586 -1.40 -20.03 45.18
CA ASP A 586 -2.42 -21.06 45.51
C ASP A 586 -3.76 -20.76 44.77
N ASN A 587 -4.58 -21.81 44.58
CA ASN A 587 -6.05 -21.93 44.29
C ASN A 587 -6.89 -20.70 43.79
N ASP A 588 -7.93 -20.83 42.95
CA ASP A 588 -8.69 -22.02 42.49
C ASP A 588 -9.37 -21.79 41.10
N VAL A 589 -10.05 -22.82 40.56
CA VAL A 589 -10.43 -22.99 39.14
C VAL A 589 -11.85 -23.57 38.98
N PRO A 590 -12.68 -23.08 38.03
CA PRO A 590 -13.01 -23.95 36.89
C PRO A 590 -13.25 -23.25 35.53
N LYS A 591 -12.53 -23.71 34.50
CA LYS A 591 -12.98 -23.72 33.10
C LYS A 591 -13.01 -25.15 32.57
N VAL A 592 -14.06 -25.51 31.84
CA VAL A 592 -14.28 -26.90 31.38
C VAL A 592 -13.49 -27.22 30.11
N LYS A 593 -12.97 -28.45 30.06
CA LYS A 593 -12.05 -29.02 29.06
C LYS A 593 -12.76 -29.24 27.72
N THR A 594 -12.12 -29.12 26.55
CA THR A 594 -11.39 -30.19 25.82
C THR A 594 -11.17 -29.72 24.36
N ARG A 595 -10.34 -30.29 23.48
CA ARG A 595 -9.18 -31.22 23.53
C ARG A 595 -8.41 -31.02 22.20
N LYS A 596 -7.08 -30.92 22.20
CA LYS A 596 -6.27 -31.14 20.98
C LYS A 596 -6.06 -32.64 20.75
N LYS A 597 -6.07 -33.09 19.50
CA LYS A 597 -5.51 -34.38 19.07
C LYS A 597 -4.66 -34.17 17.82
N LYS A 598 -3.35 -34.41 17.92
CA LYS A 598 -2.54 -34.74 16.73
C LYS A 598 -2.79 -36.21 16.39
N LYS A 599 -2.85 -36.54 15.10
CA LYS A 599 -2.57 -37.88 14.57
C LYS A 599 -1.79 -37.73 13.27
N SER A 600 -0.74 -38.52 13.13
CA SER A 600 -0.14 -38.84 11.84
C SER A 600 -1.02 -39.84 11.09
N LEU A 601 -0.86 -39.91 9.77
CA LEU A 601 -0.89 -41.16 8.99
C LEU A 601 -0.42 -40.88 7.57
N VAL A 602 0.57 -41.65 7.11
CA VAL A 602 1.02 -41.68 5.70
C VAL A 602 0.20 -42.76 5.00
N PRO A 603 -0.44 -42.48 3.85
CA PRO A 603 -0.94 -43.52 2.97
C PRO A 603 0.24 -44.22 2.28
N LYS A 604 0.41 -45.53 2.50
CA LYS A 604 1.30 -46.33 1.65
C LYS A 604 0.63 -46.53 0.29
N ILE A 605 1.32 -46.21 -0.80
CA ILE A 605 0.92 -46.67 -2.13
C ILE A 605 1.12 -48.20 -2.17
N VAL A 606 0.08 -48.93 -2.55
CA VAL A 606 0.13 -50.39 -2.73
C VAL A 606 0.28 -50.66 -4.23
N LEU A 607 1.38 -51.30 -4.63
CA LEU A 607 1.49 -51.84 -5.99
C LEU A 607 0.51 -53.00 -6.15
N PHE A 608 -0.43 -52.86 -7.08
CA PHE A 608 -1.18 -54.00 -7.64
C PHE A 608 -0.68 -54.29 -9.05
N LEU A 609 0.28 -55.22 -9.16
CA LEU A 609 0.63 -55.84 -10.42
C LEU A 609 -0.47 -56.85 -10.81
N ALA A 610 -1.39 -56.43 -11.67
CA ALA A 610 -2.40 -57.29 -12.26
C ALA A 610 -1.73 -58.26 -13.25
N ARG A 611 -1.34 -59.44 -12.76
CA ARG A 611 -0.79 -60.54 -13.59
C ARG A 611 -1.92 -61.19 -14.39
N GLU A 612 -2.20 -60.65 -15.56
CA GLU A 612 -3.12 -61.27 -16.51
C GLU A 612 -2.60 -62.65 -16.93
N LYS A 613 -3.49 -63.64 -16.95
CA LYS A 613 -3.19 -65.02 -17.37
C LYS A 613 -3.87 -65.28 -18.69
N SER A 614 -3.11 -65.33 -19.77
CA SER A 614 -3.54 -66.07 -20.96
C SER A 614 -3.57 -67.57 -20.65
N GLN A 615 -4.64 -68.24 -21.05
CA GLN A 615 -4.67 -69.69 -21.24
C GLN A 615 -5.26 -69.98 -22.63
N PRO A 616 -4.74 -70.97 -23.36
CA PRO A 616 -5.05 -71.14 -24.77
C PRO A 616 -6.31 -71.99 -24.98
N PHE A 617 -6.96 -71.77 -26.12
CA PHE A 617 -7.74 -72.82 -26.79
C PHE A 617 -7.31 -72.96 -28.25
N LYS A 618 -7.63 -74.14 -28.79
CA LYS A 618 -7.14 -74.70 -30.06
C LYS A 618 -7.63 -73.96 -31.30
#